data_AF-A0A914SQL5-F1
#
_entry.id   AF-A0A914SQL5-F1
#
_cell.length_a   1.000
_cell.length_b   1.000
_cell.length_c   1.000
_cell.angle_alpha   90.00
_cell.angle_beta   90.00
_cell.angle_gamma   90.00
#
_symmetry.space_group_name_H-M   'P 1'
#
loop_
_entity.id
_entity.type
_entity.pdbx_description
1 polymer ?
#
loop_
_entity_poly.entity_id
_entity_poly.type
_entity_poly.pdbx_seq_one_letter_code
_entity_poly.pdbx_strand_id
1 'polypeptide(L)'
;MFKLSCRLKQAASSALANNATNKFDIFASVAICRSPIVAPEMTEIQKKFVQCHKEIEDENSFKSDFELRVEKDLKMLEKKKQLEAEGKDLSQLEGEIGITAMMQEEDWLKRKETVSAQYGIDKHAFEHNDNVQTLSRYFDRKLMLIVKQKFENSSDDYASPWILPQLKNSNESLRQTAERCIGDVFVNDMKLRIYGNAPIWHMSYSYPKKMRKLLKTDAMGGKVFVFQCILEPSVKDPKINSKWIKDYKWSTAKEMEELMERSYRSTVKH
;
A
#
# COMPACT_ATOMS: atom_id res chain seq x y z
N MET A 1 -45.96 23.75 -15.91
CA MET A 1 -45.51 23.14 -14.63
C MET A 1 -46.03 21.71 -14.56
N PHE A 2 -45.23 20.73 -14.97
CA PHE A 2 -45.59 19.31 -14.89
C PHE A 2 -45.13 18.73 -13.55
N LYS A 3 -46.09 18.34 -12.69
CA LYS A 3 -45.81 17.62 -11.45
C LYS A 3 -45.74 16.12 -11.74
N LEU A 4 -44.54 15.55 -11.83
CA LEU A 4 -44.35 14.10 -11.76
C LEU A 4 -44.52 13.64 -10.30
N SER A 5 -45.62 12.94 -10.05
CA SER A 5 -45.88 12.23 -8.79
C SER A 5 -45.23 10.84 -8.87
N CYS A 6 -44.10 10.66 -8.20
CA CYS A 6 -43.43 9.37 -8.06
C CYS A 6 -44.06 8.60 -6.88
N ARG A 7 -44.91 7.61 -7.19
CA ARG A 7 -45.44 6.66 -6.19
C ARG A 7 -44.41 5.55 -5.95
N LEU A 8 -43.59 5.71 -4.92
CA LEU A 8 -42.79 4.61 -4.35
C LEU A 8 -43.75 3.59 -3.71
N LYS A 9 -43.94 2.45 -4.38
CA LYS A 9 -44.58 1.28 -3.77
C LYS A 9 -43.59 0.66 -2.77
N GLN A 10 -43.89 0.80 -1.48
CA GLN A 10 -43.24 0.00 -0.44
C GLN A 10 -43.63 -1.47 -0.66
N ALA A 11 -42.67 -2.30 -1.08
CA ALA A 11 -42.82 -3.74 -1.07
C ALA A 11 -42.62 -4.21 0.38
N ALA A 12 -43.73 -4.49 1.07
CA ALA A 12 -43.71 -5.25 2.31
C ALA A 12 -43.24 -6.67 2.00
N SER A 13 -42.08 -7.06 2.55
CA SER A 13 -41.59 -8.43 2.49
C SER A 13 -42.19 -9.23 3.64
N SER A 14 -43.38 -9.80 3.44
CA SER A 14 -43.94 -10.81 4.33
C SER A 14 -43.69 -12.22 3.79
N ALA A 15 -43.08 -13.03 4.66
CA ALA A 15 -43.06 -14.49 4.73
C ALA A 15 -42.45 -15.29 3.55
N LEU A 16 -41.33 -15.96 3.86
CA LEU A 16 -41.08 -17.32 3.36
C LEU A 16 -40.71 -18.23 4.54
N ALA A 17 -41.32 -19.40 4.49
CA ALA A 17 -41.53 -20.37 5.54
C ALA A 17 -40.27 -21.16 5.97
N ASN A 18 -40.40 -21.80 7.13
CA ASN A 18 -39.57 -22.88 7.65
C ASN A 18 -39.26 -23.95 6.59
N ASN A 19 -38.13 -23.81 5.91
CA ASN A 19 -37.34 -24.95 5.46
C ASN A 19 -36.33 -25.24 6.57
N ALA A 20 -35.88 -26.49 6.75
CA ALA A 20 -34.76 -26.80 7.62
C ALA A 20 -33.56 -25.94 7.20
N THR A 21 -33.41 -24.78 7.82
CA THR A 21 -32.44 -23.79 7.41
C THR A 21 -31.11 -24.36 7.83
N ASN A 22 -30.28 -24.73 6.85
CA ASN A 22 -28.88 -25.04 7.11
C ASN A 22 -28.31 -23.80 7.79
N LYS A 23 -28.24 -23.81 9.13
CA LYS A 23 -27.76 -22.67 9.91
C LYS A 23 -26.28 -22.51 9.54
N PHE A 24 -25.90 -21.35 9.05
CA PHE A 24 -24.51 -21.01 8.81
C PHE A 24 -24.11 -19.91 9.77
N ASP A 25 -22.97 -20.06 10.42
CA ASP A 25 -22.38 -18.96 11.16
C ASP A 25 -21.88 -17.91 10.17
N ILE A 26 -22.23 -16.65 10.42
CA ILE A 26 -21.81 -15.53 9.60
C ILE A 26 -20.58 -14.90 10.25
N PHE A 27 -19.52 -14.72 9.48
CA PHE A 27 -18.29 -14.07 9.87
C PHE A 27 -18.03 -12.85 8.98
N ALA A 28 -17.50 -11.80 9.58
CA ALA A 28 -16.88 -10.70 8.84
C ALA A 28 -15.37 -10.84 8.96
N SER A 29 -14.67 -10.73 7.84
CA SER A 29 -13.22 -10.73 7.76
C SER A 29 -12.72 -9.44 7.15
N VAL A 30 -11.49 -9.03 7.49
CA VAL A 30 -10.91 -7.77 7.03
C VAL A 30 -9.56 -8.04 6.37
N ALA A 31 -9.47 -7.71 5.08
CA ALA A 31 -8.22 -7.66 4.34
C ALA A 31 -7.54 -6.31 4.58
N ILE A 32 -6.74 -6.23 5.64
CA ILE A 32 -5.97 -5.02 5.98
C ILE A 32 -4.75 -4.94 5.07
N CYS A 33 -4.71 -3.90 4.25
CA CYS A 33 -3.71 -3.66 3.23
C CYS A 33 -2.92 -2.39 3.53
N ARG A 34 -1.60 -2.43 3.34
CA ARG A 34 -0.77 -1.23 3.26
C ARG A 34 -0.44 -0.97 1.79
N SER A 35 -0.73 0.23 1.32
CA SER A 35 -0.43 0.68 -0.04
C SER A 35 1.08 0.86 -0.24
N PRO A 36 1.61 0.68 -1.47
CA PRO A 36 3.00 1.01 -1.76
C PRO A 36 3.25 2.50 -1.48
N ILE A 37 4.39 2.81 -0.86
CA ILE A 37 4.83 4.19 -0.56
C ILE A 37 5.79 4.69 -1.64
N VAL A 38 6.57 3.79 -2.24
CA VAL A 38 7.57 4.11 -3.25
C VAL A 38 7.16 3.49 -4.58
N ALA A 39 7.56 4.12 -5.69
CA ALA A 39 7.37 3.56 -7.01
C ALA A 39 8.21 2.28 -7.17
N PRO A 40 7.68 1.23 -7.85
CA PRO A 40 8.46 0.04 -8.15
C PRO A 40 9.60 0.36 -9.10
N GLU A 41 10.67 -0.44 -9.03
CA GLU A 41 11.80 -0.32 -9.95
C GLU A 41 11.37 -0.60 -11.39
N MET A 42 11.91 0.20 -12.31
CA MET A 42 11.66 0.01 -13.74
C MET A 42 12.33 -1.28 -14.23
N THR A 43 11.58 -2.05 -15.01
CA THR A 43 12.12 -3.19 -15.77
C THR A 43 13.12 -2.72 -16.84
N GLU A 44 13.96 -3.62 -17.33
CA GLU A 44 14.98 -3.28 -18.35
C GLU A 44 14.38 -2.67 -19.62
N ILE A 45 13.21 -3.17 -20.05
CA ILE A 45 12.50 -2.66 -21.24
C ILE A 45 11.98 -1.25 -20.96
N GLN A 46 11.43 -1.00 -19.76
CA GLN A 46 10.98 0.34 -19.37
C GLN A 46 12.15 1.33 -19.29
N LYS A 47 13.31 0.91 -18.78
CA LYS A 47 14.53 1.75 -18.76
C LYS A 47 14.96 2.14 -20.18
N LYS A 48 14.99 1.18 -21.11
CA LYS A 48 15.30 1.45 -22.53
C LYS A 48 14.28 2.38 -23.18
N PHE A 49 13.00 2.18 -22.87
CA PHE A 49 11.93 3.03 -23.38
C PHE A 49 12.04 4.47 -22.86
N VAL A 50 12.30 4.66 -21.57
CA VAL A 50 12.53 6.00 -20.97
C VAL A 50 13.74 6.67 -21.60
N GLN A 51 14.84 5.94 -21.81
CA GLN A 51 16.03 6.48 -22.46
C GLN A 51 15.74 6.95 -23.90
N CYS A 52 15.07 6.11 -24.69
CA CYS A 52 14.68 6.46 -26.05
C CYS A 52 13.73 7.66 -26.08
N HIS A 53 12.75 7.72 -25.17
CA HIS A 53 11.85 8.87 -25.08
C HIS A 53 12.57 10.15 -24.68
N LYS A 54 13.57 10.06 -23.80
CA LYS A 54 14.39 11.19 -23.42
C LYS A 54 15.21 11.71 -24.61
N GLU A 55 15.81 10.82 -25.39
CA GLU A 55 16.54 11.20 -26.62
C GLU A 55 15.62 11.90 -27.63
N ILE A 56 14.41 11.36 -27.84
CA ILE A 56 13.41 11.99 -28.70
C ILE A 56 12.99 13.37 -28.16
N GLU A 57 12.81 13.50 -26.85
CA GLU A 57 12.47 14.77 -26.21
C GLU A 57 13.61 15.79 -26.40
N ASP A 58 14.84 15.38 -26.15
CA ASP A 58 16.03 16.23 -26.29
C ASP A 58 16.20 16.69 -27.75
N GLU A 59 16.07 15.79 -28.73
CA GLU A 59 16.18 16.10 -30.17
C GLU A 59 15.08 17.05 -30.68
N ASN A 60 13.86 16.95 -30.13
CA ASN A 60 12.72 17.77 -30.54
C ASN A 60 12.56 19.04 -29.68
N SER A 61 13.35 19.18 -28.62
CA SER A 61 13.30 20.34 -27.72
C SER A 61 14.11 21.52 -28.26
N PHE A 62 13.70 22.73 -27.87
CA PHE A 62 14.54 23.90 -28.02
C PHE A 62 15.48 24.03 -26.83
N LYS A 63 16.65 24.65 -27.06
CA LYS A 63 17.57 24.99 -25.98
C LYS A 63 16.86 25.80 -24.90
N SER A 64 16.99 25.34 -23.68
CA SER A 64 16.53 26.04 -22.49
C SER A 64 17.35 27.29 -22.22
N ASP A 65 16.80 28.22 -21.44
CA ASP A 65 17.51 29.44 -21.03
C ASP A 65 18.82 29.13 -20.30
N PHE A 66 18.87 28.00 -19.56
CA PHE A 66 20.07 27.53 -18.89
C PHE A 66 21.16 27.13 -19.90
N GLU A 67 20.82 26.33 -20.91
CA GLU A 67 21.78 25.92 -21.96
C GLU A 67 22.27 27.12 -22.77
N LEU A 68 21.38 28.05 -23.13
CA LEU A 68 21.76 29.29 -23.81
C LEU A 68 22.72 30.14 -22.95
N ARG A 69 22.55 30.12 -21.62
CA ARG A 69 23.47 30.79 -20.70
C ARG A 69 24.82 30.08 -20.62
N VAL A 70 24.85 28.75 -20.53
CA VAL A 70 26.09 27.96 -20.57
C VAL A 70 26.90 28.29 -21.84
N GLU A 71 26.26 28.36 -23.00
CA GLU A 71 26.93 28.72 -24.25
C GLU A 71 27.48 30.14 -24.26
N LYS A 72 26.75 31.10 -23.67
CA LYS A 72 27.22 32.49 -23.54
C LYS A 72 28.43 32.57 -22.62
N ASP A 73 28.36 31.90 -21.47
CA ASP A 73 29.42 31.88 -20.47
C ASP A 73 30.71 31.25 -21.05
N LEU A 74 30.60 30.15 -21.79
CA LEU A 74 31.73 29.52 -22.49
C LEU A 74 32.39 30.48 -23.50
N LYS A 75 31.58 31.18 -24.31
CA LYS A 75 32.10 32.16 -25.28
C LYS A 75 32.78 33.34 -24.58
N MET A 76 32.27 33.78 -23.44
CA MET A 76 32.91 34.85 -22.65
C MET A 76 34.24 34.37 -22.06
N LEU A 77 34.30 33.14 -21.55
CA LEU A 77 35.54 32.54 -21.03
C LEU A 77 36.61 32.38 -22.11
N GLU A 78 36.23 31.97 -23.33
CA GLU A 78 37.16 31.89 -24.46
C GLU A 78 37.70 33.26 -24.87
N LYS A 79 36.84 34.28 -24.95
CA LYS A 79 37.24 35.66 -25.24
C LYS A 79 38.19 36.21 -24.17
N LYS A 80 37.92 35.93 -22.89
CA LYS A 80 38.80 36.32 -21.78
C LYS A 80 40.20 35.73 -21.97
N LYS A 81 40.30 34.43 -22.26
CA LYS A 81 41.60 33.76 -22.50
C LYS A 81 42.36 34.36 -23.70
N GLN A 82 41.66 34.73 -24.77
CA GLN A 82 42.29 35.38 -25.93
C GLN A 82 42.82 36.78 -25.59
N LEU A 83 42.04 37.59 -24.88
CA LEU A 83 42.46 38.94 -24.48
C LEU A 83 43.59 38.94 -23.45
N GLU A 84 43.60 37.95 -22.56
CA GLU A 84 44.73 37.68 -21.65
C GLU A 84 46.02 37.37 -22.43
N ALA A 85 45.94 36.52 -23.47
CA ALA A 85 47.08 36.21 -24.33
C ALA A 85 47.57 37.41 -25.14
N GLU A 86 46.66 38.32 -25.51
CA GLU A 86 46.97 39.57 -26.21
C GLU A 86 47.42 40.72 -25.28
N GLY A 87 47.42 40.50 -23.95
CA GLY A 87 47.84 41.50 -22.96
C GLY A 87 46.94 42.73 -22.87
N LYS A 88 45.67 42.61 -23.26
CA LYS A 88 44.67 43.71 -23.23
C LYS A 88 43.94 43.75 -21.89
N ASP A 89 43.37 44.91 -21.57
CA ASP A 89 42.62 45.13 -20.33
C ASP A 89 41.31 44.32 -20.29
N LEU A 90 41.07 43.61 -19.18
CA LEU A 90 40.00 42.61 -18.98
C LEU A 90 38.83 43.17 -18.15
N SER A 91 38.94 44.40 -17.69
CA SER A 91 38.04 45.06 -16.75
C SER A 91 36.56 45.05 -17.18
N GLN A 92 36.28 45.09 -18.49
CA GLN A 92 34.91 45.05 -19.02
C GLN A 92 34.26 43.66 -18.96
N LEU A 93 35.04 42.58 -19.10
CA LEU A 93 34.52 41.20 -19.10
C LEU A 93 34.33 40.67 -17.66
N GLU A 94 35.13 41.15 -16.72
CA GLU A 94 35.10 40.67 -15.33
C GLU A 94 33.81 41.07 -14.58
N GLY A 95 33.18 42.20 -14.95
CA GLY A 95 31.88 42.60 -14.39
C GLY A 95 30.68 41.79 -14.90
N GLU A 96 30.78 41.18 -16.07
CA GLU A 96 29.72 40.33 -16.65
C GLU A 96 29.82 38.86 -16.22
N ILE A 97 31.03 38.39 -15.89
CA ILE A 97 31.30 37.04 -15.37
C ILE A 97 31.07 37.03 -13.85
N GLY A 98 29.80 37.19 -13.45
CA GLY A 98 29.40 37.03 -12.05
C GLY A 98 29.37 35.55 -11.64
N ILE A 99 28.17 35.01 -11.47
CA ILE A 99 27.99 33.57 -11.22
C ILE A 99 27.84 32.87 -12.57
N THR A 100 28.80 32.00 -12.91
CA THR A 100 28.75 31.19 -14.13
C THR A 100 27.70 30.09 -13.99
N ALA A 101 27.04 29.68 -15.07
CA ALA A 101 26.10 28.56 -15.08
C ALA A 101 26.72 27.26 -14.49
N MET A 102 28.00 27.00 -14.74
CA MET A 102 28.74 25.87 -14.14
C MET A 102 28.83 25.96 -12.61
N MET A 103 29.12 27.14 -12.04
CA MET A 103 29.17 27.31 -10.58
C MET A 103 27.80 27.05 -9.95
N GLN A 104 26.74 27.49 -10.64
CA GLN A 104 25.36 27.26 -10.21
C GLN A 104 24.99 25.77 -10.23
N GLU A 105 25.45 25.03 -11.23
CA GLU A 105 25.28 23.57 -11.31
C GLU A 105 26.02 22.84 -10.18
N GLU A 106 27.25 23.23 -9.87
CA GLU A 106 28.00 22.69 -8.73
C GLU A 106 27.28 22.96 -7.40
N ASP A 107 26.71 24.14 -7.21
CA ASP A 107 25.95 24.48 -6.01
C ASP A 107 24.66 23.65 -5.90
N TRP A 108 24.00 23.37 -7.03
CA TRP A 108 22.87 22.45 -7.07
C TRP A 108 23.27 21.02 -6.72
N LEU A 109 24.43 20.53 -7.19
CA LEU A 109 24.96 19.22 -6.84
C LEU A 109 25.28 19.11 -5.34
N LYS A 110 25.96 20.11 -4.76
CA LYS A 110 26.22 20.17 -3.31
C LYS A 110 24.92 20.16 -2.50
N ARG A 111 23.91 20.91 -2.96
CA ARG A 111 22.59 20.96 -2.33
C ARG A 111 21.87 19.61 -2.43
N LYS A 112 21.93 18.95 -3.58
CA LYS A 112 21.40 17.60 -3.79
C LYS A 112 22.02 16.61 -2.80
N GLU A 113 23.35 16.62 -2.65
CA GLU A 113 24.06 15.75 -1.71
C GLU A 113 23.65 16.03 -0.26
N THR A 114 23.56 17.31 0.12
CA THR A 114 23.14 17.72 1.47
C THR A 114 21.73 17.21 1.79
N VAL A 115 20.78 17.42 0.87
CA VAL A 115 19.39 16.97 1.03
C VAL A 115 19.31 15.46 1.04
N SER A 116 20.02 14.77 0.14
CA SER A 116 20.05 13.31 0.09
C SER A 116 20.60 12.72 1.39
N ALA A 117 21.66 13.30 1.94
CA ALA A 117 22.23 12.88 3.22
C ALA A 117 21.28 13.15 4.40
N GLN A 118 20.61 14.30 4.41
CA GLN A 118 19.66 14.69 5.45
C GLN A 118 18.46 13.73 5.54
N TYR A 119 17.91 13.34 4.40
CA TYR A 119 16.71 12.50 4.34
C TYR A 119 17.01 11.01 4.07
N GLY A 120 18.27 10.65 3.83
CA GLY A 120 18.70 9.29 3.54
C GLY A 120 18.13 8.74 2.22
N ILE A 121 17.96 9.58 1.20
CA ILE A 121 17.33 9.22 -0.08
C ILE A 121 18.17 8.20 -0.86
N ASP A 122 19.50 8.40 -0.89
CA ASP A 122 20.44 7.51 -1.58
C ASP A 122 20.87 6.31 -0.74
N LYS A 123 20.50 6.28 0.55
CA LYS A 123 20.75 5.08 1.34
C LYS A 123 19.83 4.00 0.80
N HIS A 124 20.34 2.78 0.78
CA HIS A 124 19.58 1.53 0.73
C HIS A 124 18.56 1.40 1.90
N ALA A 125 17.96 2.48 2.41
CA ALA A 125 16.90 2.49 3.40
C ALA A 125 15.62 1.77 2.91
N PHE A 126 15.56 1.44 1.62
CA PHE A 126 14.57 0.54 1.02
C PHE A 126 15.03 -0.92 0.94
N GLU A 127 16.19 -1.25 1.51
CA GLU A 127 16.60 -2.64 1.71
C GLU A 127 15.47 -3.38 2.41
N HIS A 128 15.22 -4.57 1.89
CA HIS A 128 14.18 -5.44 2.36
C HIS A 128 14.46 -5.77 3.82
N ASN A 129 13.76 -5.10 4.73
CA ASN A 129 13.74 -5.55 6.10
C ASN A 129 13.14 -6.96 6.11
N ASP A 130 13.96 -7.97 6.38
CA ASP A 130 13.52 -9.36 6.39
C ASP A 130 12.54 -9.66 7.53
N ASN A 131 12.37 -8.71 8.47
CA ASN A 131 11.36 -8.83 9.50
C ASN A 131 9.94 -8.79 8.91
N VAL A 132 9.28 -9.94 8.94
CA VAL A 132 7.92 -10.18 8.46
C VAL A 132 6.83 -9.44 9.26
N GLN A 133 7.15 -8.96 10.46
CA GLN A 133 6.20 -8.30 11.37
C GLN A 133 6.17 -6.77 11.24
N THR A 134 7.13 -6.18 10.52
CA THR A 134 7.29 -4.74 10.39
C THR A 134 6.66 -4.21 9.10
N LEU A 135 6.12 -2.99 9.13
CA LEU A 135 5.56 -2.34 7.92
C LEU A 135 6.63 -1.78 6.98
N SER A 136 7.83 -1.53 7.51
CA SER A 136 9.02 -1.03 6.82
C SER A 136 9.67 -2.04 5.87
N ARG A 137 8.91 -3.01 5.36
CA ARG A 137 9.36 -4.06 4.43
C ARG A 137 8.67 -3.85 3.09
N TYR A 138 9.37 -4.08 1.97
CA TYR A 138 8.85 -3.93 0.60
C TYR A 138 8.07 -2.61 0.37
N PHE A 139 8.77 -1.48 0.38
CA PHE A 139 8.12 -0.17 0.24
C PHE A 139 7.40 0.03 -1.10
N ASP A 140 7.85 -0.67 -2.13
CA ASP A 140 7.37 -0.71 -3.51
C ASP A 140 6.11 -1.56 -3.71
N ARG A 141 5.78 -2.44 -2.76
CA ARG A 141 4.67 -3.40 -2.90
C ARG A 141 3.54 -3.17 -1.91
N LYS A 142 2.37 -3.65 -2.30
CA LYS A 142 1.23 -3.79 -1.40
C LYS A 142 1.48 -4.95 -0.44
N LEU A 143 1.33 -4.68 0.85
CA LEU A 143 1.38 -5.69 1.91
C LEU A 143 -0.02 -5.95 2.45
N MET A 144 -0.28 -7.19 2.85
CA MET A 144 -1.52 -7.58 3.50
C MET A 144 -1.24 -8.29 4.82
N LEU A 145 -2.04 -7.99 5.84
CA LEU A 145 -1.93 -8.63 7.14
C LEU A 145 -2.55 -10.03 7.10
N ILE A 146 -1.75 -11.04 7.46
CA ILE A 146 -2.18 -12.41 7.70
C ILE A 146 -1.91 -12.75 9.16
N VAL A 147 -2.83 -13.47 9.79
CA VAL A 147 -2.79 -13.80 11.21
C VAL A 147 -3.03 -15.28 11.48
N LYS A 148 -2.51 -15.75 12.60
CA LYS A 148 -2.95 -16.97 13.29
C LYS A 148 -3.77 -16.56 14.51
N GLN A 149 -5.08 -16.76 14.46
CA GLN A 149 -6.00 -16.40 15.53
C GLN A 149 -6.08 -17.51 16.58
N LYS A 150 -6.18 -17.13 17.85
CA LYS A 150 -6.49 -18.03 18.97
C LYS A 150 -8.00 -18.15 19.09
N PHE A 151 -8.48 -19.33 19.44
CA PHE A 151 -9.90 -19.55 19.73
C PHE A 151 -10.12 -19.48 21.24
N GLU A 152 -11.10 -18.70 21.70
CA GLU A 152 -11.36 -18.45 23.14
C GLU A 152 -11.68 -19.73 23.94
N ASN A 153 -12.12 -20.80 23.27
CA ASN A 153 -12.62 -22.02 23.92
C ASN A 153 -11.73 -23.26 23.75
N SER A 154 -10.49 -23.12 23.24
CA SER A 154 -9.56 -24.25 23.18
C SER A 154 -8.67 -24.29 24.43
N SER A 155 -8.80 -25.35 25.22
CA SER A 155 -7.91 -25.70 26.33
C SER A 155 -6.45 -25.97 25.88
N ASP A 156 -6.26 -26.19 24.58
CA ASP A 156 -4.97 -26.30 23.93
C ASP A 156 -4.59 -24.99 23.22
N ASP A 157 -3.28 -24.84 23.03
CA ASP A 157 -2.57 -23.78 22.32
C ASP A 157 -2.86 -23.76 20.79
N TYR A 158 -4.06 -24.22 20.41
CA TYR A 158 -4.60 -24.38 19.08
C TYR A 158 -4.88 -23.01 18.45
N ALA A 159 -4.20 -22.75 17.34
CA ALA A 159 -4.37 -21.55 16.54
C ALA A 159 -4.94 -21.91 15.17
N SER A 160 -5.61 -20.96 14.55
CA SER A 160 -6.06 -21.09 13.17
C SER A 160 -4.88 -21.31 12.21
N PRO A 161 -5.13 -21.89 11.02
CA PRO A 161 -4.20 -21.73 9.91
C PRO A 161 -4.03 -20.23 9.58
N TRP A 162 -3.05 -19.93 8.71
CA TRP A 162 -2.84 -18.57 8.21
C TRP A 162 -4.06 -18.08 7.45
N ILE A 163 -4.74 -17.09 8.02
CA ILE A 163 -5.98 -16.50 7.49
C ILE A 163 -5.95 -14.98 7.61
N LEU A 164 -6.88 -14.32 6.91
CA LEU A 164 -7.20 -12.93 7.21
C LEU A 164 -7.91 -12.84 8.59
N PRO A 165 -7.71 -11.74 9.34
CA PRO A 165 -8.46 -11.50 10.57
C PRO A 165 -9.97 -11.62 10.31
N GLN A 166 -10.64 -12.42 11.12
CA GLN A 166 -12.08 -12.64 11.03
C GLN A 166 -12.74 -12.70 12.40
N LEU A 167 -14.01 -12.33 12.45
CA LEU A 167 -14.80 -12.26 13.67
C LEU A 167 -16.24 -12.72 13.41
N LYS A 168 -16.82 -13.44 14.36
CA LYS A 168 -18.22 -13.89 14.28
C LYS A 168 -19.15 -12.70 14.42
N ASN A 169 -20.17 -12.62 13.55
CA ASN A 169 -21.18 -11.57 13.64
C ASN A 169 -22.07 -11.79 14.87
N SER A 170 -22.30 -10.71 15.62
CA SER A 170 -23.08 -10.67 16.86
C SER A 170 -24.33 -9.80 16.69
N ASN A 171 -25.16 -10.11 15.68
CA ASN A 171 -26.40 -9.38 15.34
C ASN A 171 -26.21 -7.90 14.95
N GLU A 172 -25.01 -7.54 14.48
CA GLU A 172 -24.70 -6.21 13.98
C GLU A 172 -24.67 -6.21 12.43
N SER A 173 -24.52 -5.03 11.82
CA SER A 173 -24.19 -4.98 10.40
C SER A 173 -22.80 -5.58 10.16
N LEU A 174 -22.61 -6.25 9.00
CA LEU A 174 -21.33 -6.86 8.65
C LEU A 174 -20.17 -5.84 8.67
N ARG A 175 -20.45 -4.58 8.32
CA ARG A 175 -19.47 -3.50 8.37
C ARG A 175 -19.06 -3.16 9.80
N GLN A 176 -20.01 -3.05 10.73
CA GLN A 176 -19.70 -2.83 12.15
C GLN A 176 -18.91 -4.01 12.73
N THR A 177 -19.23 -5.24 12.34
CA THR A 177 -18.43 -6.41 12.73
C THR A 177 -17.00 -6.33 12.19
N ALA A 178 -16.81 -5.84 10.97
CA ALA A 178 -15.48 -5.59 10.41
C ALA A 178 -14.72 -4.48 11.16
N GLU A 179 -15.39 -3.38 11.53
CA GLU A 179 -14.79 -2.32 12.36
C GLU A 179 -14.38 -2.84 13.75
N ARG A 180 -15.23 -3.65 14.39
CA ARG A 180 -14.91 -4.32 15.66
C ARG A 180 -13.75 -5.29 15.52
N CYS A 181 -13.73 -6.07 14.44
CA CYS A 181 -12.60 -6.95 14.10
C CYS A 181 -11.28 -6.18 14.03
N ILE A 182 -11.27 -4.98 13.45
CA ILE A 182 -10.05 -4.15 13.41
C ILE A 182 -9.63 -3.72 14.82
N GLY A 183 -10.60 -3.29 15.65
CA GLY A 183 -10.35 -2.90 17.05
C GLY A 183 -9.81 -4.06 17.91
N ASP A 184 -10.23 -5.29 17.63
CA ASP A 184 -9.71 -6.47 18.34
C ASP A 184 -8.28 -6.83 17.89
N VAL A 185 -7.91 -6.53 16.63
CA VAL A 185 -6.57 -6.83 16.06
C VAL A 185 -5.50 -5.92 16.68
N PHE A 186 -5.76 -4.62 16.72
CA PHE A 186 -4.75 -3.61 17.08
C PHE A 186 -4.97 -3.08 18.50
N VAL A 187 -3.89 -3.01 19.28
CA VAL A 187 -3.89 -2.40 20.63
C VAL A 187 -3.75 -0.89 20.56
N ASN A 188 -3.14 -0.38 19.48
CA ASN A 188 -2.94 1.05 19.27
C ASN A 188 -3.95 1.63 18.29
N ASP A 189 -4.21 2.93 18.44
CA ASP A 189 -5.05 3.69 17.51
C ASP A 189 -4.33 3.84 16.17
N MET A 190 -4.66 2.94 15.25
CA MET A 190 -4.23 2.98 13.86
C MET A 190 -5.33 3.62 13.02
N LYS A 191 -4.94 4.45 12.05
CA LYS A 191 -5.89 5.03 11.09
C LYS A 191 -6.14 4.04 9.97
N LEU A 192 -7.31 3.41 10.01
CA LEU A 192 -7.75 2.40 9.05
C LEU A 192 -9.02 2.87 8.34
N ARG A 193 -9.06 2.71 7.02
CA ARG A 193 -10.20 3.07 6.19
C ARG A 193 -10.76 1.82 5.49
N ILE A 194 -11.96 1.41 5.88
CA ILE A 194 -12.70 0.34 5.19
C ILE A 194 -13.29 0.90 3.89
N TYR A 195 -13.17 0.13 2.81
CA TYR A 195 -13.79 0.47 1.54
C TYR A 195 -15.27 0.12 1.50
N GLY A 196 -16.10 1.15 1.50
CA GLY A 196 -17.55 1.02 1.33
C GLY A 196 -18.23 0.16 2.39
N ASN A 197 -19.46 -0.25 2.09
CA ASN A 197 -20.30 -1.06 2.97
C ASN A 197 -20.53 -2.48 2.43
N ALA A 198 -20.05 -2.78 1.23
CA ALA A 198 -20.20 -4.09 0.60
C ALA A 198 -18.92 -4.92 0.82
N PRO A 199 -19.04 -6.21 1.17
CA PRO A 199 -17.90 -7.11 1.13
C PRO A 199 -17.48 -7.31 -0.32
N ILE A 200 -16.18 -7.43 -0.55
CA ILE A 200 -15.64 -7.58 -1.91
C ILE A 200 -15.56 -9.08 -2.28
N TRP A 201 -15.53 -9.97 -1.28
CA TRP A 201 -15.26 -11.40 -1.43
C TRP A 201 -16.08 -12.15 -0.40
N HIS A 202 -16.42 -13.40 -0.72
CA HIS A 202 -17.05 -14.31 0.23
C HIS A 202 -16.40 -15.69 0.15
N MET A 203 -16.35 -16.37 1.27
CA MET A 203 -15.88 -17.75 1.36
C MET A 203 -16.86 -18.55 2.22
N SER A 204 -17.09 -19.80 1.86
CA SER A 204 -17.91 -20.70 2.67
C SER A 204 -17.15 -21.99 2.94
N TYR A 205 -17.27 -22.51 4.15
CA TYR A 205 -16.68 -23.77 4.54
C TYR A 205 -17.62 -24.54 5.47
N SER A 206 -17.57 -25.87 5.41
CA SER A 206 -18.40 -26.74 6.25
C SER A 206 -17.64 -27.22 7.47
N TYR A 207 -18.30 -27.24 8.62
CA TYR A 207 -17.71 -27.77 9.85
C TYR A 207 -17.73 -29.30 9.83
N PRO A 208 -16.58 -29.97 10.07
CA PRO A 208 -16.54 -31.41 10.27
C PRO A 208 -17.47 -31.84 11.42
N LYS A 209 -18.06 -33.04 11.32
CA LYS A 209 -19.02 -33.56 12.31
C LYS A 209 -18.45 -33.54 13.75
N LYS A 210 -17.15 -33.79 13.92
CA LYS A 210 -16.44 -33.75 15.22
C LYS A 210 -16.43 -32.33 15.81
N MET A 211 -16.15 -31.33 14.99
CA MET A 211 -16.09 -29.92 15.39
C MET A 211 -17.47 -29.36 15.74
N ARG A 212 -18.53 -29.76 15.02
CA ARG A 212 -19.91 -29.35 15.34
C ARG A 212 -20.33 -29.77 16.75
N LYS A 213 -19.96 -30.99 17.15
CA LYS A 213 -20.22 -31.49 18.52
C LYS A 213 -19.44 -30.72 19.57
N LEU A 214 -18.18 -30.38 19.29
CA LEU A 214 -17.30 -29.64 20.22
C LEU A 214 -17.79 -28.21 20.44
N LEU A 215 -18.12 -27.51 19.37
CA LEU A 215 -18.61 -26.12 19.43
C LEU A 215 -20.05 -26.00 19.93
N LYS A 216 -20.76 -27.13 20.11
CA LYS A 216 -22.18 -27.20 20.47
C LYS A 216 -23.06 -26.32 19.58
N THR A 217 -22.73 -26.25 18.29
CA THR A 217 -23.43 -25.40 17.31
C THR A 217 -24.26 -26.26 16.37
N ASP A 218 -25.52 -25.87 16.15
CA ASP A 218 -26.40 -26.44 15.11
C ASP A 218 -25.96 -26.09 13.68
N ALA A 219 -24.95 -25.21 13.53
CA ALA A 219 -24.53 -24.70 12.25
C ALA A 219 -23.78 -25.75 11.43
N MET A 220 -24.07 -25.83 10.14
CA MET A 220 -23.40 -26.73 9.19
C MET A 220 -22.01 -26.25 8.77
N GLY A 221 -21.73 -24.96 8.94
CA GLY A 221 -20.51 -24.32 8.50
C GLY A 221 -20.47 -22.82 8.76
N GLY A 222 -19.42 -22.17 8.26
CA GLY A 222 -19.21 -20.73 8.32
C GLY A 222 -19.26 -20.09 6.93
N LYS A 223 -19.87 -18.90 6.83
CA LYS A 223 -19.78 -18.00 5.68
C LYS A 223 -19.02 -16.75 6.10
N VAL A 224 -17.90 -16.50 5.45
CA VAL A 224 -16.99 -15.38 5.71
C VAL A 224 -17.18 -14.34 4.62
N PHE A 225 -17.45 -13.10 5.00
CA PHE A 225 -17.54 -11.96 4.11
C PHE A 225 -16.34 -11.05 4.33
N VAL A 226 -15.54 -10.82 3.30
CA VAL A 226 -14.27 -10.10 3.40
C VAL A 226 -14.45 -8.64 2.97
N PHE A 227 -14.08 -7.72 3.85
CA PHE A 227 -14.01 -6.29 3.61
C PHE A 227 -12.57 -5.88 3.37
N GLN A 228 -12.31 -5.01 2.40
CA GLN A 228 -10.98 -4.45 2.20
C GLN A 228 -10.83 -3.22 3.07
N CYS A 229 -9.67 -3.12 3.71
CA CYS A 229 -9.30 -2.01 4.55
C CYS A 229 -7.91 -1.53 4.15
N ILE A 230 -7.72 -0.21 4.04
CA ILE A 230 -6.41 0.39 3.84
C ILE A 230 -5.92 0.99 5.14
N LEU A 231 -4.68 0.65 5.46
CA LEU A 231 -3.90 1.30 6.47
C LEU A 231 -3.37 2.63 5.93
N GLU A 232 -3.73 3.74 6.57
CA GLU A 232 -3.14 5.03 6.23
C GLU A 232 -1.65 5.07 6.61
N PRO A 233 -0.81 5.80 5.86
CA PRO A 233 0.61 5.93 6.18
C PRO A 233 0.79 6.47 7.60
N SER A 234 1.50 5.73 8.44
CA SER A 234 1.81 6.09 9.82
C SER A 234 3.29 5.83 10.09
N VAL A 235 3.89 6.66 10.94
CA VAL A 235 5.28 6.51 11.38
C VAL A 235 5.44 5.36 12.39
N LYS A 236 4.34 4.94 13.03
CA LYS A 236 4.36 3.92 14.10
C LYS A 236 3.98 2.55 13.54
N ASP A 237 4.77 1.55 13.88
CA ASP A 237 4.42 0.15 13.64
C ASP A 237 3.18 -0.27 14.46
N PRO A 238 2.32 -1.13 13.90
CA PRO A 238 1.11 -1.59 14.54
C PRO A 238 1.44 -2.53 15.70
N LYS A 239 0.81 -2.32 16.86
CA LYS A 239 0.91 -3.24 17.99
C LYS A 239 -0.27 -4.19 17.96
N ILE A 240 0.00 -5.47 17.73
CA ILE A 240 -1.01 -6.51 17.60
C ILE A 240 -1.41 -7.07 18.98
N ASN A 241 -2.70 -7.36 19.15
CA ASN A 241 -3.26 -7.91 20.37
C ASN A 241 -2.91 -9.41 20.54
N SER A 242 -1.96 -9.72 21.41
CA SER A 242 -1.46 -11.08 21.66
C SER A 242 -2.46 -12.03 22.33
N LYS A 243 -3.56 -11.48 22.89
CA LYS A 243 -4.66 -12.29 23.45
C LYS A 243 -5.44 -12.98 22.33
N TRP A 244 -5.66 -12.26 21.23
CA TRP A 244 -6.45 -12.76 20.12
C TRP A 244 -5.60 -13.37 19.00
N ILE A 245 -4.40 -12.84 18.78
CA ILE A 245 -3.51 -13.25 17.70
C ILE A 245 -2.27 -13.93 18.30
N LYS A 246 -2.00 -15.17 17.86
CA LYS A 246 -0.79 -15.92 18.25
C LYS A 246 0.43 -15.43 17.47
N ASP A 247 0.26 -15.21 16.18
CA ASP A 247 1.32 -14.81 15.26
C ASP A 247 0.73 -14.02 14.09
N TYR A 248 1.51 -13.12 13.50
CA TYR A 248 1.08 -12.29 12.37
C TYR A 248 2.23 -12.00 11.43
N LYS A 249 1.88 -11.68 10.18
CA LYS A 249 2.83 -11.35 9.14
C LYS A 249 2.23 -10.37 8.14
N TRP A 250 3.03 -9.39 7.73
CA TRP A 250 2.77 -8.57 6.55
C TRP A 250 3.33 -9.29 5.32
N SER A 251 2.43 -9.85 4.50
CA SER A 251 2.79 -10.67 3.35
C SER A 251 2.55 -9.93 2.04
N THR A 252 3.40 -10.20 1.06
CA THR A 252 3.11 -9.89 -0.35
C THR A 252 2.09 -10.88 -0.92
N ALA A 253 1.51 -10.58 -2.09
CA ALA A 253 0.60 -11.49 -2.77
C ALA A 253 1.22 -12.88 -3.01
N LYS A 254 2.48 -12.95 -3.45
CA LYS A 254 3.20 -14.21 -3.68
C LYS A 254 3.38 -15.03 -2.41
N GLU A 255 3.78 -14.39 -1.31
CA GLU A 255 3.94 -15.08 -0.03
C GLU A 255 2.61 -15.56 0.54
N MET A 256 1.53 -14.82 0.31
CA MET A 256 0.17 -15.22 0.66
C MET A 256 -0.24 -16.48 -0.11
N GLU A 257 0.06 -16.53 -1.40
CA GLU A 257 -0.10 -17.71 -2.24
C GLU A 257 0.77 -18.89 -1.83
N GLU A 258 1.75 -18.76 -0.94
CA GLU A 258 2.55 -19.87 -0.43
C GLU A 258 2.10 -20.33 0.96
N LEU A 259 1.55 -19.42 1.76
CA LEU A 259 1.20 -19.67 3.16
C LEU A 259 -0.24 -20.15 3.38
N MET A 260 -1.20 -19.65 2.59
CA MET A 260 -2.64 -19.94 2.82
C MET A 260 -3.01 -21.36 2.36
N GLU A 261 -4.11 -21.94 2.81
CA GLU A 261 -4.56 -23.23 2.26
C GLU A 261 -5.10 -23.09 0.82
N ARG A 262 -5.00 -24.14 -0.01
CA ARG A 262 -5.44 -24.10 -1.42
C ARG A 262 -6.90 -23.67 -1.59
N SER A 263 -7.78 -24.16 -0.71
CA SER A 263 -9.20 -23.79 -0.68
C SER A 263 -9.37 -22.27 -0.50
N TYR A 264 -8.63 -21.71 0.45
CA TYR A 264 -8.62 -20.29 0.79
C TYR A 264 -8.01 -19.44 -0.34
N ARG A 265 -6.89 -19.87 -0.94
CA ARG A 265 -6.23 -19.19 -2.09
C ARG A 265 -7.16 -19.04 -3.29
N SER A 266 -7.94 -20.09 -3.62
CA SER A 266 -8.83 -20.05 -4.78
C SER A 266 -9.90 -18.95 -4.70
N THR A 267 -10.34 -18.64 -3.47
CA THR A 267 -11.29 -17.55 -3.18
C THR A 267 -10.61 -16.20 -3.01
N VAL A 268 -9.33 -16.18 -2.67
CA VAL A 268 -8.58 -14.96 -2.42
C VAL A 268 -7.80 -14.52 -3.67
N LYS A 269 -8.45 -13.78 -4.58
CA LYS A 269 -7.82 -13.20 -5.79
C LYS A 269 -7.15 -11.84 -5.55
N HIS A 270 -5.85 -11.85 -5.24
CA HIS A 270 -5.01 -10.69 -4.87
C HIS A 270 -5.16 -9.44 -5.76
#